data_AF-A0A0B5H3I6-F1
#
_entry.id   AF-A0A0B5H3I6-F1
#
_cell.length_a   1.000
_cell.length_b   1.000
_cell.length_c   1.000
_cell.angle_alpha   90.00
_cell.angle_beta   90.00
_cell.angle_gamma   90.00
#
_symmetry.space_group_name_H-M   'P 1'
#
loop_
_entity.id
_entity.type
_entity.pdbx_description
1 polymer ?
#
loop_
_entity_poly.entity_id
_entity_poly.type
_entity_poly.pdbx_seq_one_letter_code
_entity_poly.pdbx_strand_id
1 'polypeptide(L)'
;MTAAAVPSLSGVAAAHFPVEITVDVQPENAENFIDLSEHDTITVAVEQSEFVNSDGDSETFDPTERAVRYRFGSRLALEDGEGARPVEDGEIREPDDDAADGQASLVLTFPVDEMGFDGGEETAWLYWERDESGNHGYAGFDSVRVYRGQPASRSLIEQLQRLLGGETASSSD
;
A
#
# COMPACT_ATOMS: atom_id res chain seq x y z
N MET A 1 51.87 9.09 -24.44
CA MET A 1 50.93 9.67 -23.45
C MET A 1 49.82 8.67 -23.25
N THR A 2 49.73 8.07 -22.06
CA THR A 2 48.73 7.05 -21.74
C THR A 2 47.59 7.76 -21.04
N ALA A 3 46.43 7.87 -21.71
CA ALA A 3 45.24 8.44 -21.12
C ALA A 3 44.62 7.40 -20.16
N ALA A 4 44.54 7.74 -18.88
CA ALA A 4 43.78 6.95 -17.92
C ALA A 4 42.29 7.24 -18.14
N ALA A 5 41.52 6.23 -18.53
CA ALA A 5 40.06 6.33 -18.52
C ALA A 5 39.61 6.38 -17.05
N VAL A 6 38.98 7.48 -16.65
CA VAL A 6 38.25 7.54 -15.37
C VAL A 6 36.99 6.68 -15.52
N PRO A 7 36.77 5.68 -14.66
CA PRO A 7 35.51 4.96 -14.68
C PRO A 7 34.42 5.93 -14.21
N SER A 8 33.49 6.26 -15.10
CA SER A 8 32.25 6.94 -14.73
C SER A 8 31.43 5.99 -13.87
N LEU A 9 31.52 6.15 -12.55
CA LEU A 9 30.55 5.64 -11.60
C LEU A 9 29.21 6.29 -11.95
N SER A 10 28.40 5.63 -12.79
CA SER A 10 26.98 5.94 -12.89
C SER A 10 26.37 5.53 -11.56
N GLY A 11 26.36 6.46 -10.60
CA GLY A 11 25.63 6.28 -9.35
C GLY A 11 24.17 6.09 -9.72
N VAL A 12 23.61 4.94 -9.34
CA VAL A 12 22.17 4.74 -9.33
C VAL A 12 21.63 5.86 -8.44
N ALA A 13 20.95 6.84 -9.02
CA ALA A 13 20.27 7.84 -8.22
C ALA A 13 19.27 7.07 -7.36
N ALA A 14 19.44 7.13 -6.03
CA ALA A 14 18.45 6.56 -5.14
C ALA A 14 17.12 7.23 -5.44
N ALA A 15 16.07 6.42 -5.57
CA ALA A 15 14.71 6.91 -5.66
C ALA A 15 14.46 7.97 -4.56
N HIS A 16 13.91 9.12 -4.93
CA HIS A 16 13.70 10.24 -4.02
C HIS A 16 12.21 10.59 -3.94
N PHE A 17 11.63 10.25 -2.80
CA PHE A 17 10.21 10.45 -2.47
C PHE A 17 10.10 11.20 -1.14
N PRO A 18 10.11 12.55 -1.13
CA PRO A 18 9.85 13.32 0.09
C PRO A 18 8.42 13.05 0.58
N VAL A 19 8.24 13.08 1.91
CA VAL A 19 6.95 12.79 2.55
C VAL A 19 6.11 14.06 2.56
N GLU A 20 5.29 14.24 1.53
CA GLU A 20 4.55 15.48 1.28
C GLU A 20 3.06 15.24 0.98
N ILE A 21 2.62 13.98 0.85
CA ILE A 21 1.21 13.64 0.61
C ILE A 21 0.58 13.00 1.83
N THR A 22 -0.64 13.41 2.14
CA THR A 22 -1.46 12.81 3.20
C THR A 22 -2.20 11.59 2.67
N VAL A 23 -2.19 10.52 3.45
CA VAL A 23 -2.84 9.26 3.12
C VAL A 23 -3.57 8.73 4.34
N ASP A 24 -4.71 8.10 4.10
CA ASP A 24 -5.52 7.44 5.13
C ASP A 24 -5.80 6.00 4.68
N VAL A 25 -5.24 5.05 5.43
CA VAL A 25 -5.38 3.63 5.12
C VAL A 25 -6.64 3.10 5.78
N GLN A 26 -7.57 2.57 4.98
CA GLN A 26 -8.91 2.18 5.44
C GLN A 26 -9.69 3.35 6.06
N PRO A 27 -10.04 4.38 5.26
CA PRO A 27 -10.57 5.67 5.74
C PRO A 27 -11.92 5.64 6.48
N GLU A 28 -12.52 4.46 6.66
CA GLU A 28 -13.78 4.25 7.38
C GLU A 28 -13.61 3.41 8.66
N ASN A 29 -12.37 3.04 8.98
CA ASN A 29 -12.04 2.24 10.15
C ASN A 29 -11.54 3.13 11.29
N ALA A 30 -11.94 2.80 12.52
CA ALA A 30 -11.45 3.49 13.72
C ALA A 30 -10.00 3.10 14.08
N GLU A 31 -9.56 1.93 13.61
CA GLU A 31 -8.18 1.46 13.72
C GLU A 31 -7.79 0.81 12.39
N ASN A 32 -6.62 1.19 11.87
CA ASN A 32 -6.16 0.74 10.56
C ASN A 32 -5.42 -0.58 10.75
N PHE A 33 -6.04 -1.69 10.31
CA PHE A 33 -5.42 -3.01 10.43
C PHE A 33 -5.53 -3.82 9.14
N ILE A 34 -4.49 -4.60 8.88
CA ILE A 34 -4.38 -5.42 7.68
C ILE A 34 -4.19 -6.86 8.15
N ASP A 35 -5.22 -7.70 8.02
CA ASP A 35 -5.07 -9.14 8.21
C ASP A 35 -4.75 -9.80 6.88
N LEU A 36 -3.50 -10.25 6.72
CA LEU A 36 -2.99 -10.88 5.50
C LEU A 36 -3.67 -12.23 5.18
N SER A 37 -4.46 -12.79 6.11
CA SER A 37 -5.22 -14.03 5.89
C SER A 37 -6.70 -13.79 5.59
N GLU A 38 -7.23 -12.60 5.90
CA GLU A 38 -8.66 -12.28 5.72
C GLU A 38 -8.89 -11.21 4.65
N HIS A 39 -7.96 -10.29 4.44
CA HIS A 39 -8.06 -9.23 3.45
C HIS A 39 -7.39 -9.66 2.14
N ASP A 40 -8.17 -9.64 1.05
CA ASP A 40 -7.63 -9.77 -0.30
C ASP A 40 -7.14 -8.41 -0.84
N THR A 41 -7.75 -7.32 -0.40
CA THR A 41 -7.43 -5.95 -0.84
C THR A 41 -7.50 -4.95 0.30
N ILE A 42 -6.76 -3.85 0.21
CA ILE A 42 -6.82 -2.70 1.11
C ILE A 42 -7.19 -1.44 0.34
N THR A 43 -8.05 -0.63 0.95
CA THR A 43 -8.42 0.69 0.43
C THR A 43 -7.56 1.77 1.08
N VAL A 44 -7.09 2.73 0.30
CA VAL A 44 -6.28 3.87 0.75
C VAL A 44 -6.85 5.13 0.12
N ALA A 45 -7.20 6.12 0.94
CA ALA A 45 -7.51 7.46 0.46
C ALA A 45 -6.23 8.28 0.38
N VAL A 46 -6.06 8.99 -0.74
CA VAL A 46 -5.04 10.02 -0.91
C VAL A 46 -5.76 11.35 -0.83
N GLU A 47 -5.35 12.18 0.12
CA GLU A 47 -5.95 13.49 0.32
C GLU A 47 -5.16 14.56 -0.46
N GLN A 48 -5.82 15.67 -0.76
CA GLN A 48 -5.12 16.85 -1.23
C GLN A 48 -4.16 17.35 -0.15
N SER A 49 -2.98 17.83 -0.57
CA SER A 49 -1.95 18.29 0.36
C SER A 49 -1.29 19.56 -0.15
N GLU A 50 -0.94 20.48 0.75
CA GLU A 50 -0.21 21.71 0.45
C GLU A 50 1.10 21.72 1.23
N PHE A 51 2.21 21.98 0.53
CA PHE A 51 3.54 21.97 1.13
C PHE A 51 4.49 22.94 0.42
N VAL A 52 5.68 23.12 0.97
CA VAL A 52 6.75 23.91 0.34
C VAL A 52 7.77 22.93 -0.24
N ASN A 53 7.97 22.97 -1.56
CA ASN A 53 8.87 22.05 -2.24
C ASN A 53 10.35 22.40 -1.98
N SER A 54 11.25 21.59 -2.53
CA SER A 54 12.70 21.77 -2.34
C SER A 54 13.26 23.09 -2.87
N ASP A 55 12.55 23.74 -3.80
CA ASP A 55 12.94 25.04 -4.38
C ASP A 55 12.44 26.22 -3.53
N GLY A 56 11.64 25.94 -2.49
CA GLY A 56 11.05 26.95 -1.61
C GLY A 56 9.72 27.51 -2.10
N ASP A 57 9.14 26.92 -3.15
CA ASP A 57 7.86 27.32 -3.71
C ASP A 57 6.71 26.53 -3.07
N SER A 58 5.56 27.18 -2.91
CA SER A 58 4.32 26.53 -2.46
C SER A 58 3.79 25.61 -3.57
N GLU A 59 3.51 24.37 -3.23
CA GLU A 59 2.95 23.37 -4.14
C GLU A 59 1.69 22.75 -3.54
N THR A 60 0.72 22.48 -4.41
CA THR A 60 -0.50 21.74 -4.08
C THR A 60 -0.48 20.41 -4.82
N PHE A 61 -0.60 19.32 -4.07
CA PHE A 61 -0.82 17.99 -4.60
C PHE A 61 -2.32 17.68 -4.54
N ASP A 62 -3.00 17.79 -5.67
CA ASP A 62 -4.39 17.34 -5.84
C ASP A 62 -4.39 15.96 -6.52
N PRO A 63 -4.69 14.87 -5.81
CA PRO A 63 -4.62 13.51 -6.36
C PRO A 63 -5.64 13.27 -7.49
N THR A 64 -6.72 14.04 -7.56
CA THR A 64 -7.77 13.88 -8.58
C THR A 64 -7.33 14.40 -9.96
N GLU A 65 -6.34 15.30 -9.99
CA GLU A 65 -5.76 15.85 -11.22
C GLU A 65 -4.46 15.14 -11.64
N ARG A 66 -3.94 14.19 -10.85
CA ARG A 66 -2.71 13.46 -11.16
C ARG A 66 -3.00 12.15 -11.88
N ALA A 67 -2.02 11.69 -12.66
CA ALA A 67 -2.06 10.35 -13.22
C ALA A 67 -1.92 9.31 -12.09
N VAL A 68 -2.69 8.22 -12.21
CA VAL A 68 -2.67 7.09 -11.28
C VAL A 68 -1.36 6.31 -11.47
N ARG A 69 -0.39 6.59 -10.60
CA ARG A 69 0.97 5.98 -10.63
C ARG A 69 1.45 5.65 -9.23
N TYR A 70 0.57 5.00 -8.47
CA TYR A 70 0.82 4.71 -7.07
C TYR A 70 1.47 3.34 -6.87
N ARG A 71 2.23 3.20 -5.78
CA ARG A 71 2.69 1.94 -5.20
C ARG A 71 2.45 1.96 -3.70
N PHE A 72 1.82 0.92 -3.18
CA PHE A 72 1.50 0.79 -1.77
C PHE A 72 2.15 -0.45 -1.17
N GLY A 73 2.66 -0.35 0.06
CA GLY A 73 3.18 -1.52 0.76
C GLY A 73 4.13 -1.21 1.90
N SER A 74 4.93 -2.22 2.25
CA SER A 74 6.01 -2.07 3.21
C SER A 74 7.11 -1.16 2.65
N ARG A 75 7.78 -0.43 3.55
CA ARG A 75 8.87 0.47 3.13
C ARG A 75 9.96 -0.26 2.35
N LEU A 76 10.31 -1.48 2.77
CA LEU A 76 11.34 -2.28 2.13
C LEU A 76 10.96 -2.64 0.69
N ALA A 77 9.73 -3.11 0.47
CA ALA A 77 9.25 -3.44 -0.88
C ALA A 77 9.29 -2.20 -1.79
N LEU A 78 8.88 -1.04 -1.29
CA LEU A 78 8.90 0.20 -2.08
C LEU A 78 10.32 0.71 -2.39
N GLU A 79 11.27 0.56 -1.46
CA GLU A 79 12.68 0.91 -1.69
C GLU A 79 13.33 0.04 -2.79
N ASP A 80 12.84 -1.19 -2.95
CA ASP A 80 13.25 -2.10 -4.03
C ASP A 80 12.47 -1.89 -5.35
N GLY A 81 11.56 -0.91 -5.39
CA GLY A 81 10.71 -0.62 -6.55
C GLY A 81 9.56 -1.62 -6.75
N GLU A 82 9.28 -2.45 -5.75
CA GLU A 82 8.15 -3.37 -5.69
C GLU A 82 6.90 -2.65 -5.12
N GLY A 83 6.06 -3.34 -4.36
CA GLY A 83 4.81 -2.82 -3.83
C GLY A 83 3.64 -2.94 -4.81
N ALA A 84 2.44 -2.96 -4.23
CA ALA A 84 1.19 -3.18 -4.93
C ALA A 84 0.82 -1.97 -5.79
N ARG A 85 0.37 -2.24 -7.01
CA ARG A 85 -0.31 -1.24 -7.86
C ARG A 85 -1.81 -1.23 -7.58
N PRO A 86 -2.51 -0.11 -7.74
CA PRO A 86 -3.96 -0.11 -7.57
C PRO A 86 -4.62 -0.96 -8.66
N VAL A 87 -5.69 -1.68 -8.31
CA VAL A 87 -6.39 -2.57 -9.25
C VAL A 87 -7.15 -1.82 -10.35
N GLU A 88 -7.56 -0.59 -10.06
CA GLU A 88 -8.29 0.33 -10.94
C GLU A 88 -7.78 1.76 -10.72
N ASP A 89 -8.27 2.71 -11.52
CA ASP A 89 -7.85 4.12 -11.45
C ASP A 89 -8.32 4.84 -10.15
N GLY A 90 -9.18 4.19 -9.36
CA GLY A 90 -9.71 4.72 -8.11
C GLY A 90 -11.03 5.46 -8.26
N GLU A 91 -11.60 5.83 -7.11
CA GLU A 91 -12.84 6.59 -6.99
C GLU A 91 -12.55 7.96 -6.38
N ILE A 92 -13.07 9.02 -6.98
CA ILE A 92 -13.02 10.35 -6.37
C ILE A 92 -14.13 10.44 -5.32
N ARG A 93 -13.76 10.66 -4.07
CA ARG A 93 -14.69 10.88 -2.97
C ARG A 93 -14.77 12.37 -2.66
N GLU A 94 -15.95 12.94 -2.82
CA GLU A 94 -16.24 14.30 -2.38
C GLU A 94 -16.27 14.37 -0.85
N PRO A 95 -15.88 15.51 -0.26
CA PRO A 95 -16.01 15.72 1.18
C PRO A 95 -17.48 15.66 1.60
N ASP A 96 -17.74 15.17 2.82
CA ASP A 96 -19.07 15.25 3.42
C ASP A 96 -19.49 16.73 3.54
N ASP A 97 -20.74 17.05 3.18
CA ASP A 97 -21.28 18.43 3.13
C ASP A 97 -21.13 19.23 4.45
N ASP A 98 -20.90 18.55 5.58
CA ASP A 98 -20.71 19.15 6.91
C ASP A 98 -19.24 19.51 7.22
N ALA A 99 -18.27 19.10 6.39
CA ALA A 99 -16.86 19.46 6.53
C ALA A 99 -16.59 20.78 5.79
N ALA A 100 -16.53 21.88 6.54
CA ALA A 100 -16.42 23.24 6.01
C ALA A 100 -15.19 23.50 5.11
N ASP A 101 -14.19 22.62 5.13
CA ASP A 101 -12.95 22.71 4.35
C ASP A 101 -12.55 21.35 3.73
N GLY A 102 -13.48 20.41 3.62
CA GLY A 102 -13.16 19.10 3.06
C GLY A 102 -12.71 19.21 1.59
N GLN A 103 -11.64 18.53 1.24
CA GLN A 103 -11.13 18.44 -0.14
C GLN A 103 -11.44 17.06 -0.70
N ALA A 104 -11.62 16.97 -2.02
CA ALA A 104 -11.85 15.68 -2.65
C ALA A 104 -10.62 14.78 -2.47
N SER A 105 -10.86 13.49 -2.21
CA SER A 105 -9.80 12.49 -2.10
C SER A 105 -9.89 11.49 -3.24
N LEU A 106 -8.76 10.88 -3.58
CA LEU A 106 -8.71 9.74 -4.49
C LEU A 106 -8.59 8.46 -3.66
N VAL A 107 -9.61 7.61 -3.75
CA VAL A 107 -9.67 6.33 -3.05
C VAL A 107 -9.20 5.22 -3.98
N LEU A 108 -8.15 4.51 -3.58
CA LEU A 108 -7.49 3.47 -4.37
C LEU A 108 -7.58 2.12 -3.64
N THR A 109 -7.72 1.05 -4.40
CA THR A 109 -7.76 -0.33 -3.87
C THR A 109 -6.52 -1.09 -4.32
N PHE A 110 -5.79 -1.70 -3.39
CA PHE A 110 -4.53 -2.39 -3.62
C PHE A 110 -4.62 -3.87 -3.21
N PRO A 111 -4.07 -4.80 -4.01
CA PRO A 111 -4.00 -6.22 -3.67
C PRO A 111 -3.00 -6.48 -2.53
N VAL A 112 -3.41 -7.25 -1.53
CA VAL A 112 -2.61 -7.50 -0.31
C VAL A 112 -1.33 -8.30 -0.61
N ASP A 113 -1.39 -9.24 -1.54
CA ASP A 113 -0.30 -10.16 -1.87
C ASP A 113 0.92 -9.47 -2.52
N GLU A 114 0.76 -8.26 -3.04
CA GLU A 114 1.83 -7.48 -3.68
C GLU A 114 2.44 -6.40 -2.77
N MET A 115 1.87 -6.18 -1.58
CA MET A 115 2.29 -5.08 -0.68
C MET A 115 3.64 -5.35 -0.01
N GLY A 116 4.12 -6.60 -0.03
CA GLY A 116 5.37 -6.99 0.63
C GLY A 116 5.33 -6.86 2.15
N PHE A 117 4.14 -7.02 2.75
CA PHE A 117 3.98 -7.11 4.19
C PHE A 117 4.23 -8.55 4.70
N ASP A 118 4.88 -8.69 5.85
CA ASP A 118 5.18 -9.98 6.46
C ASP A 118 4.45 -10.24 7.79
N GLY A 119 3.76 -9.25 8.35
CA GLY A 119 3.02 -9.38 9.60
C GLY A 119 3.87 -8.95 10.77
N GLY A 120 3.83 -7.64 11.03
CA GLY A 120 4.51 -6.99 12.14
C GLY A 120 4.71 -5.49 11.91
N GLU A 121 4.35 -5.00 10.73
CA GLU A 121 4.46 -3.60 10.36
C GLU A 121 3.49 -2.73 11.15
N GLU A 122 4.04 -1.59 11.59
CA GLU A 122 3.30 -0.53 12.29
C GLU A 122 2.99 0.65 11.37
N THR A 123 3.45 0.61 10.12
CA THR A 123 3.34 1.70 9.15
C THR A 123 3.25 1.13 7.73
N ALA A 124 2.30 1.66 6.96
CA ALA A 124 2.17 1.39 5.54
C ALA A 124 2.53 2.65 4.74
N TRP A 125 3.20 2.47 3.61
CA TRP A 125 3.72 3.55 2.80
C TRP A 125 3.04 3.58 1.44
N LEU A 126 2.86 4.78 0.89
CA LEU A 126 2.35 5.02 -0.45
C LEU A 126 3.33 5.93 -1.19
N TYR A 127 3.82 5.49 -2.35
CA TYR A 127 4.58 6.32 -3.28
C TYR A 127 3.72 6.69 -4.48
N TRP A 128 3.66 7.96 -4.81
CA TRP A 128 3.20 8.43 -6.11
C TRP A 128 4.41 8.70 -7.01
N GLU A 129 4.47 8.05 -8.16
CA GLU A 129 5.56 8.23 -9.13
C GLU A 129 5.22 9.37 -10.10
N ARG A 130 6.10 10.37 -10.18
CA ARG A 130 5.91 11.52 -11.07
C ARG A 130 5.93 11.14 -12.55
N ASP A 131 6.73 10.14 -12.89
CA ASP A 131 6.96 9.66 -14.24
C ASP A 131 7.21 8.14 -14.27
N GLU A 132 7.22 7.57 -15.46
CA GLU A 132 7.36 6.12 -15.68
C GLU A 132 8.70 5.53 -15.21
N SER A 133 9.69 6.37 -14.87
CA SER A 133 10.97 5.88 -14.35
C SER A 133 10.85 5.31 -12.94
N GLY A 134 9.82 5.72 -12.18
CA GLY A 134 9.61 5.29 -10.79
C GLY A 134 10.65 5.79 -9.79
N ASN A 135 11.55 6.71 -10.19
CA ASN A 135 12.65 7.17 -9.32
C ASN A 135 12.35 8.47 -8.56
N HIS A 136 11.24 9.14 -8.88
CA HIS A 136 10.90 10.44 -8.32
C HIS A 136 9.41 10.56 -8.10
N GLY A 137 9.02 11.30 -7.06
CA GLY A 137 7.64 11.64 -6.82
C GLY A 137 7.43 12.07 -5.38
N TYR A 138 6.32 11.65 -4.77
CA TYR A 138 5.97 11.98 -3.39
C TYR A 138 5.62 10.73 -2.61
N ALA A 139 5.88 10.76 -1.30
CA ALA A 139 5.50 9.71 -0.37
C ALA A 139 4.46 10.20 0.62
N GLY A 140 3.62 9.29 1.06
CA GLY A 140 2.79 9.39 2.24
C GLY A 140 2.90 8.10 3.04
N PHE A 141 2.53 8.15 4.31
CA PHE A 141 2.41 6.95 5.12
C PHE A 141 1.31 7.12 6.14
N ASP A 142 0.81 6.00 6.61
CA ASP A 142 -0.14 5.95 7.70
C ASP A 142 0.21 4.83 8.69
N SER A 143 -0.22 4.99 9.93
CA SER A 143 -0.02 4.01 10.99
C SER A 143 -0.99 2.85 10.79
N VAL A 144 -0.48 1.62 10.80
CA VAL A 144 -1.31 0.41 10.63
C VAL A 144 -0.92 -0.64 11.65
N ARG A 145 -1.73 -1.69 11.79
CA ARG A 145 -1.32 -2.95 12.43
C ARG A 145 -1.49 -4.09 11.45
N VAL A 146 -0.37 -4.70 11.06
CA VAL A 146 -0.41 -5.83 10.13
C VAL A 146 -0.32 -7.15 10.88
N TYR A 147 -1.28 -8.04 10.60
CA TYR A 147 -1.37 -9.37 11.18
C TYR A 147 -1.20 -10.42 10.08
N ARG A 148 -0.35 -11.39 10.34
CA ARG A 148 -0.41 -12.67 9.63
C ARG A 148 -1.37 -13.56 10.41
N GLY A 149 -2.64 -13.61 10.02
CA GLY A 149 -3.58 -14.55 10.59
C GLY A 149 -2.98 -15.97 10.59
N GLN A 150 -3.24 -16.74 11.65
CA GLN A 150 -3.11 -18.19 11.53
C GLN A 150 -4.26 -18.64 10.62
N PRO A 151 -4.03 -19.43 9.55
CA PRO A 151 -5.12 -19.89 8.70
C PRO A 151 -6.19 -20.48 9.60
N ALA A 152 -7.40 -19.92 9.49
CA ALA A 152 -8.45 -20.10 10.46
C ALA A 152 -8.54 -21.57 10.88
N SER A 153 -8.48 -21.81 12.18
CA SER A 153 -8.52 -23.12 12.82
C SER A 153 -9.79 -23.93 12.46
N ARG A 154 -10.73 -23.32 11.72
CA ARG A 154 -11.80 -23.98 10.96
C ARG A 154 -11.28 -25.12 10.08
N SER A 155 -10.15 -24.95 9.40
CA SER A 155 -9.58 -26.01 8.54
C SER A 155 -9.14 -27.23 9.35
N LEU A 156 -8.52 -27.04 10.53
CA LEU A 156 -8.07 -28.15 11.37
C LEU A 156 -9.26 -28.88 12.01
N ILE A 157 -10.27 -28.15 12.48
CA ILE A 157 -11.47 -28.75 13.08
C ILE A 157 -12.26 -29.54 12.03
N GLU A 158 -12.42 -29.02 10.81
CA GLU A 158 -13.06 -29.73 9.70
C GLU A 158 -12.26 -30.96 9.26
N GLN A 159 -10.91 -30.86 9.22
CA GLN A 159 -10.03 -32.00 8.93
C GLN A 159 -10.10 -33.07 10.02
N LEU A 160 -10.13 -32.68 11.30
CA LEU A 160 -10.30 -33.60 12.43
C LEU A 160 -11.68 -34.25 12.43
N GLN A 161 -12.75 -33.52 12.11
CA GLN A 161 -14.10 -34.07 11.98
C GLN A 161 -14.22 -35.05 10.81
N ARG A 162 -13.52 -34.81 9.69
CA ARG A 162 -13.42 -35.77 8.58
C ARG A 162 -12.67 -37.05 8.96
N LEU A 163 -11.63 -36.94 9.77
CA LEU A 163 -10.86 -38.09 10.28
C LEU A 163 -11.67 -38.91 11.30
N LEU A 164 -12.39 -38.24 12.19
CA LEU A 164 -13.19 -38.89 13.25
C LEU A 164 -14.57 -39.37 12.76
N GLY A 165 -15.09 -38.83 11.65
CA GLY A 165 -16.35 -39.24 11.03
C GLY A 165 -16.24 -40.45 10.09
N GLY A 166 -15.03 -40.97 9.85
CA GLY A 166 -14.76 -42.08 8.91
C GLY A 166 -14.98 -43.49 9.46
N GLU A 167 -15.29 -43.65 10.76
CA GLU A 167 -15.39 -44.95 11.42
C GLU A 167 -16.81 -45.27 11.89
N THR A 168 -17.78 -45.42 10.97
CA THR A 168 -18.97 -46.29 11.20
C THR A 168 -19.61 -46.70 9.86
N ALA A 169 -18.95 -47.59 9.13
CA ALA A 169 -19.65 -48.46 8.19
C ALA A 169 -18.87 -49.77 8.04
N SER A 170 -19.03 -50.66 9.02
CA SER A 170 -18.79 -52.08 8.79
C SER A 170 -19.90 -52.90 9.43
N SER A 171 -20.46 -53.77 8.60
CA SER A 171 -21.31 -54.94 8.87
C SER A 171 -22.80 -54.74 9.20
N SER A 172 -23.64 -55.09 8.22
CA SER A 172 -24.62 -56.22 8.21
C SER A 172 -25.57 -55.93 7.04
N ASP A 173 -25.79 -56.78 6.03
CA ASP A 173 -25.88 -58.24 5.92
C ASP A 173 -25.33 -58.68 4.54
#